data_AF-A0A841B361-F1
#
_entry.id   AF-A0A841B361-F1
#
_cell.length_a   1.000
_cell.length_b   1.000
_cell.length_c   1.000
_cell.angle_alpha   90.00
_cell.angle_beta   90.00
_cell.angle_gamma   90.00
#
_symmetry.space_group_name_H-M   'P 1'
#
loop_
_entity.id
_entity.type
_entity.pdbx_description
1 polymer ?
#
loop_
_entity_poly.entity_id
_entity_poly.type
_entity_poly.pdbx_seq_one_letter_code
_entity_poly.pdbx_strand_id
1 'polypeptide(L)'
;MPGGRLTLEDRRLIAAWLKDGHGYAEIARRLGRPTSTISREVSRNSGHSGYRAEEASRVTGERARRRSPSRSRTTPVVANGYGRDEEAVRAFEAEFAEMMVTTGLPRMTARVLACLAVTDSGVLTAAELTRRLQVSPASISNAVAYLETQGMLKRERDGRRELYVVDGEIPQRAWAASVRSNHDWVEVTYRGAELLGTATPAGTRMDDLARFYGRIHEAMVDTDIAIYVGDALTALAALLHAGRALSVSALSDALGWPAERVSAALRAAEEYPHIAGPVTVVVSGGGEYRAVPLVERLTAAQLEALGG
;
A
#
# COMPACT_ATOMS: atom_id res chain seq x y z
N MET A 1 -12.66 -34.35 -22.25
CA MET A 1 -13.82 -33.43 -22.16
C MET A 1 -13.63 -32.31 -23.18
N PRO A 2 -14.51 -32.13 -24.18
CA PRO A 2 -14.29 -31.12 -25.21
C PRO A 2 -14.63 -29.73 -24.65
N GLY A 3 -13.69 -29.13 -23.93
CA GLY A 3 -13.78 -27.80 -23.32
C GLY A 3 -13.20 -26.70 -24.21
N GLY A 4 -13.55 -26.72 -25.50
CA GLY A 4 -13.16 -25.67 -26.44
C GLY A 4 -13.95 -24.38 -26.23
N ARG A 5 -13.40 -23.25 -26.68
CA ARG A 5 -14.15 -21.99 -26.76
C ARG A 5 -15.34 -22.18 -27.69
N LEU A 6 -16.50 -21.60 -27.36
CA LEU A 6 -17.65 -21.58 -28.28
C LEU A 6 -17.19 -20.98 -29.61
N THR A 7 -17.51 -21.65 -30.70
CA THR A 7 -17.22 -21.17 -32.07
C THR A 7 -18.23 -20.09 -32.48
N LEU A 8 -18.06 -19.46 -33.64
CA LEU A 8 -19.10 -18.58 -34.18
C LEU A 8 -20.39 -19.38 -34.52
N GLU A 9 -20.23 -20.61 -35.00
CA GLU A 9 -21.32 -21.52 -35.31
C GLU A 9 -22.11 -21.91 -34.05
N ASP A 10 -21.41 -22.30 -32.98
CA ASP A 10 -22.03 -22.56 -31.67
C ASP A 10 -22.88 -21.35 -31.22
N ARG A 11 -22.35 -20.12 -31.38
CA ARG A 11 -23.07 -18.89 -31.00
C ARG A 11 -24.30 -18.63 -31.86
N ARG A 12 -24.26 -18.93 -33.16
CA ARG A 12 -25.41 -18.80 -34.06
C ARG A 12 -26.53 -19.77 -33.67
N LEU A 13 -26.18 -21.01 -33.33
CA LEU A 13 -27.13 -22.00 -32.81
C LEU A 13 -27.76 -21.58 -31.49
N ILE A 14 -26.96 -21.03 -30.55
CA ILE A 14 -27.48 -20.46 -29.30
C ILE A 14 -28.50 -19.34 -29.61
N ALA A 15 -28.20 -18.42 -30.53
CA ALA A 15 -29.11 -17.33 -30.87
C ALA A 15 -30.41 -17.82 -31.51
N ALA A 16 -30.34 -18.80 -32.41
CA ALA A 16 -31.51 -19.40 -33.04
C ALA A 16 -32.41 -20.10 -32.00
N TRP A 17 -31.84 -20.97 -31.17
CA TRP A 17 -32.63 -21.72 -30.20
C TRP A 17 -33.18 -20.88 -29.05
N LEU A 18 -32.53 -19.77 -28.70
CA LEU A 18 -33.13 -18.79 -27.78
C LEU A 18 -34.34 -18.10 -28.40
N LYS A 19 -34.31 -17.82 -29.71
CA LYS A 19 -35.45 -17.25 -30.44
C LYS A 19 -36.61 -18.26 -30.52
N ASP A 20 -36.29 -19.55 -30.62
CA ASP A 20 -37.26 -20.65 -30.60
C ASP A 20 -37.75 -21.01 -29.18
N GLY A 21 -37.29 -20.28 -28.14
CA GLY A 21 -37.76 -20.44 -26.76
C GLY A 21 -37.10 -21.55 -25.96
N HIS A 22 -36.01 -22.16 -26.45
CA HIS A 22 -35.30 -23.21 -25.70
C HIS A 22 -34.56 -22.65 -24.46
N GLY A 23 -34.63 -23.39 -23.35
CA GLY A 23 -33.89 -23.06 -22.13
C GLY A 23 -32.39 -23.38 -22.21
N TYR A 24 -31.58 -22.73 -21.39
CA TYR A 24 -30.10 -22.86 -21.41
C TYR A 24 -29.60 -24.30 -21.22
N ALA A 25 -30.26 -25.10 -20.39
CA ALA A 25 -29.89 -26.50 -20.16
C ALA A 25 -30.10 -27.38 -21.40
N GLU A 26 -31.11 -27.07 -22.21
CA GLU A 26 -31.38 -27.81 -23.44
C GLU A 26 -30.40 -27.44 -24.55
N ILE A 27 -30.12 -26.16 -24.72
CA ILE A 27 -29.08 -25.66 -25.63
C ILE A 27 -27.71 -26.27 -25.29
N ALA A 28 -27.40 -26.36 -24.00
CA ALA A 28 -26.16 -26.95 -23.51
C ALA A 28 -26.03 -28.44 -23.86
N ARG A 29 -27.11 -29.23 -23.66
CA ARG A 29 -27.14 -30.65 -24.06
C ARG A 29 -26.94 -30.81 -25.56
N ARG A 30 -27.64 -30.01 -26.38
CA ARG A 30 -27.55 -30.08 -27.85
C ARG A 30 -26.15 -29.75 -28.39
N LEU A 31 -25.43 -28.83 -27.74
CA LEU A 31 -24.06 -28.47 -28.12
C LEU A 31 -22.98 -29.34 -27.46
N GLY A 32 -23.36 -30.28 -26.58
CA GLY A 32 -22.40 -31.04 -25.78
C GLY A 32 -21.52 -30.16 -24.88
N ARG A 33 -22.10 -29.07 -24.33
CA ARG A 33 -21.41 -28.09 -23.47
C ARG A 33 -22.02 -28.06 -22.06
N PRO A 34 -21.27 -27.63 -21.03
CA PRO A 34 -21.85 -27.37 -19.72
C PRO A 34 -22.88 -26.24 -19.77
N THR A 35 -24.00 -26.38 -19.05
CA THR A 35 -25.06 -25.35 -18.92
C THR A 35 -24.52 -23.99 -18.47
N SER A 36 -23.52 -24.01 -17.58
CA SER A 36 -22.84 -22.81 -17.10
C SER A 36 -22.08 -22.06 -18.21
N THR A 37 -21.67 -22.73 -19.29
CA THR A 37 -21.01 -22.11 -20.45
C THR A 37 -22.01 -21.29 -21.25
N ILE A 38 -23.20 -21.86 -21.51
CA ILE A 38 -24.27 -21.19 -22.26
C ILE A 38 -24.83 -20.03 -21.44
N SER A 39 -25.15 -20.25 -20.16
CA SER A 39 -25.64 -19.20 -19.27
C SER A 39 -24.69 -18.01 -19.18
N ARG A 40 -23.39 -18.26 -18.99
CA ARG A 40 -22.37 -17.19 -18.90
C ARG A 40 -22.10 -16.52 -20.25
N GLU A 41 -22.24 -17.21 -21.37
CA GLU A 41 -22.11 -16.61 -22.71
C GLU A 41 -23.28 -15.65 -22.98
N VAL A 42 -24.51 -16.10 -22.74
CA VAL A 42 -25.72 -15.32 -22.97
C VAL A 42 -25.77 -14.13 -22.02
N SER A 43 -25.54 -14.34 -20.71
CA SER A 43 -25.52 -13.25 -19.72
C SER A 43 -24.51 -12.15 -20.04
N ARG A 44 -23.34 -12.50 -20.63
CA ARG A 44 -22.29 -11.52 -20.93
C ARG A 44 -22.46 -10.79 -22.25
N ASN A 45 -23.24 -11.35 -23.20
CA ASN A 45 -23.36 -10.80 -24.55
C ASN A 45 -24.82 -10.53 -24.96
N SER A 46 -25.77 -10.60 -24.02
CA SER A 46 -27.14 -10.13 -24.22
C SER A 46 -27.23 -8.64 -23.89
N GLY A 47 -27.72 -7.85 -24.84
CA GLY A 47 -28.04 -6.44 -24.66
C GLY A 47 -29.55 -6.20 -24.54
N HIS A 48 -29.95 -4.93 -24.63
CA HIS A 48 -31.36 -4.52 -24.59
C HIS A 48 -32.22 -5.16 -25.70
N SER A 49 -31.58 -5.57 -26.81
CA SER A 49 -32.21 -6.25 -27.96
C SER A 49 -32.04 -7.78 -27.95
N GLY A 50 -31.65 -8.38 -26.82
CA GLY A 50 -31.38 -9.82 -26.71
C GLY A 50 -29.96 -10.24 -27.16
N TYR A 51 -29.76 -11.55 -27.26
CA TYR A 51 -28.45 -12.16 -27.56
C TYR A 51 -28.11 -12.12 -29.06
N ARG A 52 -26.91 -11.62 -29.41
CA ARG A 52 -26.44 -11.51 -30.81
C ARG A 52 -25.12 -12.27 -31.03
N ALA A 53 -25.19 -13.33 -31.84
CA ALA A 53 -24.07 -14.26 -32.07
C ALA A 53 -22.82 -13.61 -32.68
N GLU A 54 -22.99 -12.73 -33.67
CA GLU A 54 -21.88 -12.11 -34.40
C GLU A 54 -21.15 -11.06 -33.56
N GLU A 55 -21.90 -10.30 -32.75
CA GLU A 55 -21.35 -9.34 -31.81
C GLU A 55 -20.57 -10.05 -30.69
N ALA A 56 -21.13 -11.12 -30.12
CA ALA A 56 -20.45 -11.97 -29.14
C ALA A 56 -19.14 -12.57 -29.69
N SER A 57 -19.14 -12.98 -30.97
CA SER A 57 -17.94 -13.50 -31.64
C SER A 57 -16.91 -12.40 -31.90
N ARG A 58 -17.33 -11.20 -32.35
CA ARG A 58 -16.44 -10.04 -32.56
C ARG A 58 -15.78 -9.60 -31.26
N VAL A 59 -16.54 -9.45 -30.18
CA VAL A 59 -16.02 -9.07 -28.85
C VAL A 59 -15.05 -10.14 -28.32
N THR A 60 -15.35 -11.42 -28.52
CA THR A 60 -14.45 -12.51 -28.15
C THR A 60 -13.17 -12.49 -29.00
N GLY A 61 -13.27 -12.21 -30.30
CA GLY A 61 -12.16 -12.11 -31.24
C GLY A 61 -11.28 -10.90 -30.99
N GLU A 62 -11.83 -9.74 -30.62
CA GLU A 62 -11.06 -8.56 -30.20
C GLU A 62 -10.28 -8.82 -28.91
N ARG A 63 -10.90 -9.51 -27.94
CA ARG A 63 -10.22 -9.93 -26.69
C ARG A 63 -9.13 -10.98 -26.94
N ALA A 64 -9.34 -11.88 -27.90
CA ALA A 64 -8.34 -12.87 -28.32
C ALA A 64 -7.20 -12.22 -29.13
N ARG A 65 -7.49 -11.20 -29.94
CA ARG A 65 -6.45 -10.41 -30.65
C ARG A 65 -5.62 -9.55 -29.70
N ARG A 66 -6.21 -9.04 -28.62
CA ARG A 66 -5.46 -8.42 -27.50
C ARG A 66 -4.67 -9.44 -26.66
N ARG A 67 -4.89 -10.74 -26.87
CA ARG A 67 -4.23 -11.87 -26.19
C ARG A 67 -3.74 -12.90 -27.23
N SER A 68 -2.88 -12.49 -28.16
CA SER A 68 -2.09 -13.43 -28.97
C SER A 68 -0.63 -13.46 -28.50
N PRO A 69 0.11 -14.57 -28.75
CA PRO A 69 0.92 -15.22 -27.72
C PRO A 69 2.29 -14.58 -27.50
N SER A 70 2.71 -14.65 -26.24
CA SER A 70 4.08 -14.62 -25.73
C SER A 70 5.18 -14.90 -26.79
N ARG A 71 5.76 -13.84 -27.34
CA ARG A 71 7.23 -13.73 -27.27
C ARG A 71 7.54 -13.56 -25.79
N SER A 72 8.54 -14.28 -25.28
CA SER A 72 9.22 -13.94 -24.02
C SER A 72 9.41 -12.42 -23.99
N ARG A 73 8.48 -11.76 -23.33
CA ARG A 73 8.49 -10.32 -23.16
C ARG A 73 9.04 -10.20 -21.77
N THR A 74 10.36 -10.19 -21.71
CA THR A 74 11.08 -9.42 -20.71
C THR A 74 10.25 -8.17 -20.50
N THR A 75 9.59 -8.11 -19.35
CA THR A 75 8.87 -6.92 -18.93
C THR A 75 9.90 -5.80 -19.08
N PRO A 76 9.63 -4.73 -19.85
CA PRO A 76 10.56 -3.61 -19.86
C PRO A 76 10.53 -3.08 -18.43
N VAL A 77 11.54 -3.48 -17.66
CA VAL A 77 12.01 -2.70 -16.53
C VAL A 77 12.40 -1.39 -17.19
N VAL A 78 11.75 -0.31 -16.78
CA VAL A 78 12.07 0.99 -17.35
C VAL A 78 13.56 1.20 -17.02
N ALA A 79 14.41 1.19 -18.04
CA ALA A 79 15.82 1.47 -17.91
C ALA A 79 15.93 2.96 -17.59
N ASN A 80 15.91 3.30 -16.31
CA ASN A 80 15.79 4.67 -15.82
C ASN A 80 17.10 5.48 -15.98
N GLY A 81 18.01 5.04 -16.85
CA GLY A 81 19.26 5.75 -17.16
C GLY A 81 20.35 5.71 -16.09
N TYR A 82 20.09 5.08 -14.94
CA TYR A 82 21.06 4.98 -13.83
C TYR A 82 22.13 3.88 -13.98
N GLY A 83 22.22 3.23 -15.15
CA GLY A 83 23.25 2.22 -15.44
C GLY A 83 23.19 0.95 -14.57
N ARG A 84 22.05 0.65 -13.94
CA ARG A 84 21.85 -0.54 -13.11
C ARG A 84 21.65 -1.78 -13.97
N ASP A 85 22.23 -2.90 -13.55
CA ASP A 85 21.93 -4.21 -14.13
C ASP A 85 20.49 -4.60 -13.80
N GLU A 86 19.67 -4.74 -14.84
CA GLU A 86 18.26 -5.09 -14.70
C GLU A 86 18.05 -6.48 -14.12
N GLU A 87 18.96 -7.43 -14.38
CA GLU A 87 18.85 -8.79 -13.85
C GLU A 87 19.14 -8.80 -12.35
N ALA A 88 20.15 -8.04 -11.91
CA ALA A 88 20.44 -7.83 -10.50
C ALA A 88 19.25 -7.18 -9.76
N VAL A 89 18.60 -6.16 -10.34
CA VAL A 89 17.42 -5.52 -9.73
C VAL A 89 16.25 -6.50 -9.62
N ARG A 90 16.00 -7.32 -10.64
CA ARG A 90 14.95 -8.35 -10.61
C ARG A 90 15.24 -9.44 -9.57
N ALA A 91 16.50 -9.84 -9.43
CA ALA A 91 16.91 -10.79 -8.40
C ALA A 91 16.69 -10.21 -7.00
N PHE A 92 17.10 -8.96 -6.78
CA PHE A 92 16.88 -8.25 -5.52
C PHE A 92 15.38 -8.07 -5.21
N GLU A 93 14.54 -7.71 -6.19
CA GLU A 93 13.09 -7.61 -5.99
C GLU A 93 12.50 -8.93 -5.46
N ALA A 94 12.95 -10.06 -6.01
CA ALA A 94 12.51 -11.39 -5.58
C ALA A 94 13.03 -11.75 -4.18
N GLU A 95 14.30 -11.48 -3.89
CA GLU A 95 14.90 -11.70 -2.57
C GLU A 95 14.19 -10.86 -1.50
N PHE A 96 13.96 -9.57 -1.78
CA PHE A 96 13.27 -8.67 -0.87
C PHE A 96 11.83 -9.11 -0.61
N ALA A 97 11.12 -9.56 -1.66
CA ALA A 97 9.80 -10.14 -1.50
C ALA A 97 9.81 -11.42 -0.65
N GLU A 98 10.78 -12.31 -0.83
CA GLU A 98 10.87 -13.54 -0.03
C GLU A 98 11.21 -13.25 1.44
N MET A 99 12.10 -12.29 1.71
CA MET A 99 12.38 -11.81 3.06
C MET A 99 11.10 -11.31 3.75
N MET A 100 10.28 -10.51 3.06
CA MET A 100 9.01 -10.04 3.63
C MET A 100 8.05 -11.20 3.92
N VAL A 101 8.06 -12.26 3.10
CA VAL A 101 7.25 -13.45 3.34
C VAL A 101 7.73 -14.19 4.58
N THR A 102 9.05 -14.35 4.77
CA THR A 102 9.59 -15.03 5.95
C THR A 102 9.32 -14.24 7.24
N THR A 103 9.21 -12.91 7.16
CA THR A 103 8.81 -12.06 8.29
C THR A 103 7.29 -11.98 8.52
N GLY A 104 6.49 -12.65 7.69
CA GLY A 104 5.05 -12.85 7.93
C GLY A 104 4.09 -12.13 6.98
N LEU A 105 4.57 -11.41 5.94
CA LEU A 105 3.67 -10.84 4.94
C LEU A 105 3.11 -11.94 4.02
N PRO A 106 1.84 -11.85 3.58
CA PRO A 106 1.32 -12.73 2.54
C PRO A 106 2.12 -12.58 1.24
N ARG A 107 2.41 -13.70 0.55
CA ARG A 107 3.27 -13.73 -0.65
C ARG A 107 2.89 -12.70 -1.72
N MET A 108 1.61 -12.51 -2.01
CA MET A 108 1.20 -11.52 -3.02
C MET A 108 1.35 -10.07 -2.54
N THR A 109 1.12 -9.82 -1.26
CA THR A 109 1.32 -8.53 -0.60
C THR A 109 2.80 -8.13 -0.67
N ALA A 110 3.69 -9.04 -0.29
CA ALA A 110 5.14 -8.83 -0.35
C ALA A 110 5.61 -8.52 -1.79
N ARG A 111 5.13 -9.26 -2.79
CA ARG A 111 5.45 -9.02 -4.20
C ARG A 111 4.98 -7.65 -4.70
N VAL A 112 3.80 -7.19 -4.28
CA VAL A 112 3.31 -5.85 -4.64
C VAL A 112 4.16 -4.76 -4.03
N LEU A 113 4.49 -4.88 -2.73
CA LEU A 113 5.32 -3.90 -2.04
C LEU A 113 6.74 -3.85 -2.61
N ALA A 114 7.38 -5.02 -2.85
CA ALA A 114 8.70 -5.08 -3.46
C ALA A 114 8.71 -4.41 -4.84
N CYS A 115 7.74 -4.72 -5.69
CA CYS A 115 7.63 -4.14 -7.04
C CYS A 115 7.48 -2.62 -7.03
N LEU A 116 6.69 -2.08 -6.09
CA LEU A 116 6.56 -0.62 -5.90
C LEU A 116 7.86 -0.02 -5.37
N ALA A 117 8.47 -0.62 -4.35
CA ALA A 117 9.67 -0.08 -3.68
C ALA A 117 10.90 -0.01 -4.60
N VAL A 118 11.08 -0.98 -5.50
CA VAL A 118 12.20 -0.96 -6.46
C VAL A 118 11.91 -0.12 -7.71
N THR A 119 10.69 0.41 -7.84
CA THR A 119 10.35 1.32 -8.94
C THR A 119 10.80 2.72 -8.58
N ASP A 120 11.64 3.35 -9.41
CA ASP A 120 12.23 4.67 -9.10
C ASP A 120 11.19 5.79 -8.88
N SER A 121 10.02 5.72 -9.51
CA SER A 121 8.95 6.70 -9.24
C SER A 121 8.25 6.47 -7.90
N GLY A 122 8.35 5.26 -7.32
CA GLY A 122 7.54 4.82 -6.19
C GLY A 122 6.04 4.69 -6.50
N VAL A 123 5.63 4.90 -7.76
CA VAL A 123 4.22 5.03 -8.17
C VAL A 123 3.91 4.05 -9.29
N LEU A 124 2.88 3.23 -9.11
CA LEU A 124 2.35 2.33 -10.15
C LEU A 124 0.82 2.29 -10.14
N THR A 125 0.23 2.13 -11.31
CA THR A 125 -1.20 1.83 -11.47
C THR A 125 -1.50 0.34 -11.26
N ALA A 126 -2.78 0.01 -11.00
CA ALA A 126 -3.24 -1.38 -10.95
C ALA A 126 -2.93 -2.18 -12.24
N ALA A 127 -3.00 -1.52 -13.40
CA ALA A 127 -2.71 -2.13 -14.70
C ALA A 127 -1.20 -2.40 -14.91
N GLU A 128 -0.33 -1.58 -14.33
CA GLU A 128 1.12 -1.79 -14.33
C GLU A 128 1.51 -2.91 -13.39
N LEU A 129 0.98 -2.93 -12.15
CA LEU A 129 1.20 -4.02 -11.21
C LEU A 129 0.73 -5.37 -11.77
N THR A 130 -0.46 -5.40 -12.38
CA THR A 130 -0.99 -6.60 -13.07
C THR A 130 -0.03 -7.09 -14.15
N ARG A 131 0.52 -6.18 -14.97
CA ARG A 131 1.46 -6.53 -16.04
C ARG A 131 2.83 -6.98 -15.49
N ARG A 132 3.37 -6.30 -14.49
CA ARG A 132 4.71 -6.61 -13.96
C ARG A 132 4.70 -7.93 -13.19
N LEU A 133 3.69 -8.14 -12.36
CA LEU A 133 3.60 -9.32 -11.50
C LEU A 133 2.93 -10.53 -12.16
N GLN A 134 2.33 -10.35 -13.34
CA GLN A 134 1.61 -11.38 -14.10
C GLN A 134 0.49 -12.03 -13.29
N VAL A 135 -0.29 -11.23 -12.56
CA VAL A 135 -1.39 -11.68 -11.70
C VAL A 135 -2.71 -11.02 -12.06
N SER A 136 -3.82 -11.47 -11.47
CA SER A 136 -5.14 -10.89 -11.75
C SER A 136 -5.31 -9.51 -11.10
N PRO A 137 -6.16 -8.61 -11.65
CA PRO A 137 -6.50 -7.36 -11.00
C PRO A 137 -7.07 -7.54 -9.58
N ALA A 138 -7.86 -8.60 -9.35
CA ALA A 138 -8.41 -8.91 -8.03
C ALA A 138 -7.31 -9.25 -7.01
N SER A 139 -6.25 -9.94 -7.44
CA SER A 139 -5.07 -10.21 -6.60
C SER A 139 -4.36 -8.92 -6.19
N ILE A 140 -4.24 -7.96 -7.13
CA ILE A 140 -3.68 -6.64 -6.84
C ILE A 140 -4.58 -5.90 -5.85
N SER A 141 -5.89 -5.84 -6.07
CA SER A 141 -6.83 -5.15 -5.18
C SER A 141 -6.77 -5.68 -3.74
N ASN A 142 -6.70 -7.00 -3.56
CA ASN A 142 -6.60 -7.59 -2.21
C ASN A 142 -5.26 -7.28 -1.54
N ALA A 143 -4.16 -7.37 -2.28
CA ALA A 143 -2.82 -7.04 -1.76
C ALA A 143 -2.71 -5.56 -1.37
N VAL A 144 -3.22 -4.67 -2.22
CA VAL A 144 -3.25 -3.22 -1.98
C VAL A 144 -4.11 -2.89 -0.77
N ALA A 145 -5.31 -3.46 -0.64
CA ALA A 145 -6.17 -3.21 0.51
C ALA A 145 -5.48 -3.60 1.84
N TYR A 146 -4.76 -4.72 1.85
CA TYR A 146 -3.97 -5.14 3.00
C TYR A 146 -2.83 -4.15 3.30
N LEU A 147 -2.00 -3.80 2.30
CA LEU A 147 -0.88 -2.86 2.48
C LEU A 147 -1.34 -1.47 2.93
N GLU A 148 -2.46 -1.00 2.41
CA GLU A 148 -3.10 0.26 2.81
C GLU A 148 -3.54 0.22 4.27
N THR A 149 -4.13 -0.89 4.72
CA THR A 149 -4.51 -1.10 6.13
C THR A 149 -3.28 -1.09 7.04
N GLN A 150 -2.18 -1.68 6.58
CA GLN A 150 -0.90 -1.71 7.31
C GLN A 150 -0.08 -0.42 7.15
N GLY A 151 -0.60 0.62 6.47
CA GLY A 151 0.11 1.89 6.27
C GLY A 151 1.32 1.84 5.32
N MET A 152 1.56 0.70 4.67
CA MET A 152 2.74 0.43 3.84
C MET A 152 2.67 1.01 2.42
N LEU A 153 1.50 1.51 2.01
CA LEU A 153 1.32 2.29 0.79
C LEU A 153 0.14 3.26 0.98
N LYS A 154 -0.03 4.18 0.03
CA LYS A 154 -1.25 4.99 -0.10
C LYS A 154 -1.83 4.90 -1.50
N ARG A 155 -3.12 5.24 -1.61
CA ARG A 155 -3.83 5.35 -2.87
C ARG A 155 -4.09 6.80 -3.20
N GLU A 156 -3.68 7.21 -4.39
CA GLU A 156 -3.97 8.51 -4.96
C GLU A 156 -4.84 8.38 -6.21
N ARG A 157 -5.48 9.48 -6.62
CA ARG A 157 -6.27 9.55 -7.85
C ARG A 157 -5.63 10.52 -8.82
N ASP A 158 -5.39 10.03 -10.03
CA ASP A 158 -5.10 10.86 -11.20
C ASP A 158 -6.27 10.74 -12.18
N GLY A 159 -7.20 11.70 -12.09
CA GLY A 159 -8.46 11.68 -12.81
C GLY A 159 -9.31 10.44 -12.49
N ARG A 160 -9.39 9.51 -13.44
CA ARG A 160 -10.13 8.23 -13.30
C ARG A 160 -9.23 7.03 -12.91
N ARG A 161 -7.92 7.24 -12.81
CA ARG A 161 -6.95 6.17 -12.52
C ARG A 161 -6.58 6.19 -11.05
N GLU A 162 -6.48 5.00 -10.46
CA GLU A 162 -5.87 4.82 -9.14
C GLU A 162 -4.36 4.68 -9.30
N LEU A 163 -3.62 5.45 -8.50
CA LEU A 163 -2.17 5.36 -8.34
C LEU A 163 -1.88 4.76 -6.97
N TYR A 164 -1.01 3.77 -6.91
CA TYR A 164 -0.50 3.23 -5.66
C TYR A 164 0.91 3.76 -5.45
N VAL A 165 1.13 4.35 -4.28
CA VAL A 165 2.32 5.17 -4.00
C VAL A 165 3.04 4.63 -2.77
N VAL A 166 4.35 4.42 -2.96
CA VAL A 166 5.34 4.23 -1.91
C VAL A 166 6.15 5.52 -1.84
N ASP A 167 5.98 6.29 -0.76
CA ASP A 167 6.66 7.57 -0.53
C ASP A 167 7.52 7.52 0.75
N GLY A 168 8.23 8.61 1.04
CA GLY A 168 9.08 8.73 2.23
C GLY A 168 8.34 8.67 3.58
N GLU A 169 7.00 8.73 3.56
CA GLU A 169 6.15 8.74 4.76
C GLU A 169 5.65 7.33 5.14
N ILE A 170 6.12 6.27 4.48
CA ILE A 170 5.76 4.88 4.82
C ILE A 170 6.12 4.51 6.26
N PRO A 171 7.36 4.74 6.76
CA PRO A 171 7.71 4.34 8.12
C PRO A 171 6.75 4.91 9.17
N GLN A 172 6.37 6.17 9.03
CA GLN A 172 5.45 6.91 9.89
C GLN A 172 4.06 6.29 9.83
N ARG A 173 3.52 6.07 8.61
CA ARG A 173 2.17 5.48 8.44
C ARG A 173 2.10 4.05 8.93
N ALA A 174 3.13 3.23 8.66
CA ALA A 174 3.21 1.85 9.10
C ALA A 174 3.31 1.78 10.62
N TRP A 175 4.15 2.60 11.25
CA TRP A 175 4.24 2.69 12.70
C TRP A 175 2.91 3.11 13.34
N ALA A 176 2.28 4.16 12.82
CA ALA A 176 0.97 4.60 13.31
C ALA A 176 -0.11 3.50 13.16
N ALA A 177 -0.06 2.72 12.07
CA ALA A 177 -0.94 1.57 11.90
C ALA A 177 -0.65 0.48 12.95
N SER A 178 0.62 0.18 13.22
CA SER A 178 1.04 -0.77 14.27
C SER A 178 0.60 -0.33 15.66
N VAL A 179 0.74 0.95 16.02
CA VAL A 179 0.26 1.50 17.31
C VAL A 179 -1.25 1.29 17.47
N ARG A 180 -2.04 1.60 16.44
CA ARG A 180 -3.49 1.38 16.44
C ARG A 180 -3.85 -0.10 16.57
N SER A 181 -3.22 -0.96 15.76
CA SER A 181 -3.46 -2.41 15.84
C SER A 181 -3.09 -2.98 17.21
N ASN A 182 -2.03 -2.48 17.85
CA ASN A 182 -1.63 -2.89 19.18
C ASN A 182 -2.64 -2.44 20.25
N HIS A 183 -3.20 -1.23 20.12
CA HIS A 183 -4.29 -0.75 20.97
C HIS A 183 -5.54 -1.64 20.84
N ASP A 184 -5.91 -2.05 19.62
CA ASP A 184 -7.02 -2.96 19.40
C ASP A 184 -6.80 -4.32 20.09
N TRP A 185 -5.56 -4.84 20.10
CA TRP A 185 -5.21 -6.04 20.86
C TRP A 185 -5.46 -5.87 22.35
N VAL A 186 -5.06 -4.73 22.95
CA VAL A 186 -5.30 -4.43 24.37
C VAL A 186 -6.80 -4.44 24.68
N GLU A 187 -7.59 -3.69 23.92
CA GLU A 187 -9.04 -3.56 24.14
C GLU A 187 -9.76 -4.91 24.04
N VAL A 188 -9.47 -5.69 22.99
CA VAL A 188 -10.14 -6.98 22.76
C VAL A 188 -9.75 -8.01 23.82
N THR A 189 -8.47 -8.07 24.20
CA THR A 189 -8.00 -9.03 25.20
C THR A 189 -8.48 -8.66 26.60
N TYR A 190 -8.51 -7.38 26.96
CA TYR A 190 -9.07 -6.91 28.23
C TYR A 190 -10.56 -7.27 28.36
N ARG A 191 -11.36 -6.94 27.33
CA ARG A 191 -12.78 -7.34 27.29
C ARG A 191 -12.95 -8.87 27.35
N GLY A 192 -12.05 -9.61 26.71
CA GLY A 192 -12.03 -11.07 26.77
C GLY A 192 -11.78 -11.60 28.20
N ALA A 193 -10.87 -10.98 28.94
CA ALA A 193 -10.57 -11.35 30.32
C ALA A 193 -11.76 -11.12 31.25
N GLU A 194 -12.47 -10.00 31.11
CA GLU A 194 -13.69 -9.70 31.87
C GLU A 194 -14.82 -10.70 31.56
N LEU A 195 -15.08 -10.94 30.27
CA LEU A 195 -16.15 -11.83 29.83
C LEU A 195 -15.94 -13.29 30.27
N LEU A 196 -14.69 -13.76 30.22
CA LEU A 196 -14.33 -15.14 30.58
C LEU A 196 -14.11 -15.30 32.10
N GLY A 197 -14.09 -14.20 32.85
CA GLY A 197 -13.78 -14.15 34.27
C GLY A 197 -12.29 -14.34 34.53
N THR A 198 -11.65 -13.35 35.15
CA THR A 198 -10.19 -13.31 35.41
C THR A 198 -9.68 -14.44 36.31
N ALA A 199 -10.56 -15.06 37.10
CA ALA A 199 -10.26 -16.21 37.94
C ALA A 199 -10.26 -17.55 37.17
N THR A 200 -10.73 -17.58 35.91
CA THR A 200 -10.69 -18.78 35.08
C THR A 200 -9.36 -18.88 34.33
N PRO A 201 -8.87 -20.09 34.00
CA PRO A 201 -7.64 -20.23 33.23
C PRO A 201 -7.67 -19.53 31.86
N ALA A 202 -8.85 -19.38 31.25
CA ALA A 202 -9.01 -18.67 29.98
C ALA A 202 -8.97 -17.15 30.17
N GLY A 203 -9.62 -16.63 31.22
CA GLY A 203 -9.55 -15.22 31.59
C GLY A 203 -8.14 -14.79 31.98
N THR A 204 -7.39 -15.62 32.73
CA THR A 204 -5.99 -15.35 33.07
C THR A 204 -5.11 -15.21 31.83
N ARG A 205 -5.24 -16.10 30.83
CA ARG A 205 -4.49 -15.96 29.57
C ARG A 205 -4.82 -14.67 28.81
N MET A 206 -6.07 -14.22 28.86
CA MET A 206 -6.48 -12.97 28.23
C MET A 206 -5.94 -11.76 29.00
N ASP A 207 -5.94 -11.79 30.34
CA ASP A 207 -5.33 -10.76 31.17
C ASP A 207 -3.80 -10.67 30.92
N ASP A 208 -3.12 -11.81 30.83
CA ASP A 208 -1.68 -11.86 30.52
C ASP A 208 -1.37 -11.24 29.15
N LEU A 209 -2.18 -11.56 28.13
CA LEU A 209 -2.06 -10.96 26.80
C LEU A 209 -2.34 -9.46 26.83
N ALA A 210 -3.39 -9.01 27.52
CA ALA A 210 -3.72 -7.60 27.66
C ALA A 210 -2.57 -6.82 28.32
N ARG A 211 -1.99 -7.36 29.40
CA ARG A 211 -0.83 -6.75 30.08
C ARG A 211 0.40 -6.72 29.19
N PHE A 212 0.66 -7.77 28.41
CA PHE A 212 1.80 -7.82 27.50
C PHE A 212 1.68 -6.77 26.40
N TYR A 213 0.54 -6.75 25.69
CA TYR A 213 0.29 -5.77 24.62
C TYR A 213 0.18 -4.35 25.18
N GLY A 214 -0.30 -4.17 26.42
CA GLY A 214 -0.32 -2.88 27.12
C GLY A 214 1.07 -2.30 27.32
N ARG A 215 2.03 -3.10 27.83
CA ARG A 215 3.43 -2.67 27.95
C ARG A 215 4.09 -2.35 26.61
N ILE A 216 3.77 -3.13 25.57
CA ILE A 216 4.24 -2.83 24.21
C ILE A 216 3.65 -1.51 23.73
N HIS A 217 2.35 -1.26 23.95
CA HIS A 217 1.69 -0.02 23.57
C HIS A 217 2.35 1.18 24.25
N GLU A 218 2.57 1.10 25.56
CA GLU A 218 3.29 2.11 26.34
C GLU A 218 4.67 2.38 25.72
N ALA A 219 5.48 1.34 25.49
CA ALA A 219 6.80 1.52 24.86
C ALA A 219 6.73 2.09 23.43
N MET A 220 5.72 1.72 22.64
CA MET A 220 5.52 2.21 21.28
C MET A 220 5.07 3.68 21.23
N VAL A 221 4.32 4.13 22.24
CA VAL A 221 3.88 5.53 22.38
C VAL A 221 4.97 6.37 23.03
N ASP A 222 5.70 5.83 24.00
CA ASP A 222 6.83 6.50 24.67
C ASP A 222 8.03 6.66 23.72
N THR A 223 8.16 5.79 22.71
CA THR A 223 9.10 5.94 21.57
C THR A 223 8.47 6.77 20.44
N ASP A 224 8.06 8.00 20.76
CA ASP A 224 7.42 8.97 19.85
C ASP A 224 8.30 9.39 18.63
N ILE A 225 9.52 8.87 18.54
CA ILE A 225 10.50 9.12 17.47
C ILE A 225 9.90 8.83 16.09
N ALA A 226 9.25 7.68 15.86
CA ALA A 226 8.83 7.29 14.50
C ALA A 226 7.59 8.03 13.96
N ILE A 227 6.69 8.50 14.82
CA ILE A 227 5.48 9.25 14.42
C ILE A 227 5.84 10.68 14.06
N TYR A 228 6.75 11.27 14.84
CA TYR A 228 7.11 12.67 14.67
C TYR A 228 8.35 12.91 13.82
N VAL A 229 9.11 11.91 13.35
CA VAL A 229 10.26 12.18 12.43
C VAL A 229 9.81 12.99 11.21
N GLY A 230 8.75 12.59 10.51
CA GLY A 230 8.25 13.34 9.34
C GLY A 230 7.74 14.75 9.72
N ASP A 231 7.03 14.84 10.85
CA ASP A 231 6.48 16.10 11.33
C ASP A 231 7.58 17.06 11.82
N ALA A 232 8.59 16.53 12.51
CA ALA A 232 9.78 17.22 12.97
C ALA A 232 10.60 17.74 11.79
N LEU A 233 10.83 16.91 10.76
CA LEU A 233 11.51 17.33 9.54
C LEU A 233 10.76 18.46 8.82
N THR A 234 9.43 18.40 8.78
CA THR A 234 8.59 19.44 8.16
C THR A 234 8.59 20.73 9.00
N ALA A 235 8.49 20.63 10.33
CA ALA A 235 8.59 21.77 11.23
C ALA A 235 9.98 22.43 11.16
N LEU A 236 11.04 21.62 11.09
CA LEU A 236 12.41 22.07 10.85
C LEU A 236 12.56 22.77 9.50
N ALA A 237 11.97 22.23 8.43
CA ALA A 237 11.97 22.87 7.12
C ALA A 237 11.27 24.24 7.16
N ALA A 238 10.14 24.35 7.88
CA ALA A 238 9.45 25.62 8.07
C ALA A 238 10.29 26.65 8.85
N LEU A 239 10.96 26.21 9.93
CA LEU A 239 11.87 27.04 10.71
C LEU A 239 13.09 27.50 9.91
N LEU A 240 13.70 26.60 9.15
CA LEU A 240 14.82 26.90 8.25
C LEU A 240 14.41 27.86 7.14
N HIS A 241 13.24 27.64 6.53
CA HIS A 241 12.69 28.53 5.50
C HIS A 241 12.39 29.93 6.04
N ALA A 242 11.82 30.02 7.25
CA ALA A 242 11.52 31.30 7.88
C ALA A 242 12.78 32.08 8.25
N GLY A 243 13.90 31.39 8.52
CA GLY A 243 15.19 32.01 8.88
C GLY A 243 15.18 32.77 10.20
N ARG A 244 14.12 32.63 11.00
CA ARG A 244 13.88 33.33 12.28
C ARG A 244 13.15 32.42 13.26
N ALA A 245 13.09 32.83 14.52
CA ALA A 245 12.32 32.09 15.52
C ALA A 245 10.81 32.20 15.24
N LEU A 246 10.07 31.13 15.52
CA LEU A 246 8.61 31.05 15.39
C LEU A 246 7.98 30.46 16.65
N SER A 247 6.83 30.98 17.05
CA SER A 247 6.00 30.38 18.09
C SER A 247 5.26 29.14 17.56
N VAL A 248 4.79 28.30 18.49
CA VAL A 248 3.94 27.13 18.15
C VAL A 248 2.69 27.56 17.38
N SER A 249 2.06 28.68 17.76
CA SER A 249 0.88 29.22 17.06
C SER A 249 1.22 29.64 15.63
N ALA A 250 2.33 30.35 15.42
CA ALA A 250 2.74 30.77 14.08
C ALA A 250 3.05 29.57 13.16
N LEU A 251 3.67 28.52 13.70
CA LEU A 251 3.90 27.26 12.98
C LEU A 251 2.60 26.50 12.72
N SER A 252 1.69 26.46 13.69
CA SER A 252 0.37 25.84 13.58
C SER A 252 -0.44 26.47 12.45
N ASP A 253 -0.48 27.80 12.40
CA ASP A 253 -1.17 28.55 11.34
C ASP A 253 -0.51 28.32 9.96
N ALA A 254 0.83 28.35 9.90
CA ALA A 254 1.58 28.20 8.65
C ALA A 254 1.51 26.78 8.07
N LEU A 255 1.51 25.75 8.93
CA LEU A 255 1.47 24.34 8.53
C LEU A 255 0.04 23.79 8.42
N GLY A 256 -0.95 24.51 8.94
CA GLY A 256 -2.33 24.04 9.04
C GLY A 256 -2.48 22.85 10.00
N TRP A 257 -1.66 22.79 11.05
CA TRP A 257 -1.62 21.69 12.00
C TRP A 257 -2.17 22.10 13.36
N PRO A 258 -2.75 21.17 14.16
CA PRO A 258 -3.06 21.43 15.56
C PRO A 258 -1.80 21.81 16.37
N ALA A 259 -1.95 22.69 17.35
CA ALA A 259 -0.84 23.18 18.16
C ALA A 259 -0.13 22.06 18.95
N GLU A 260 -0.88 21.04 19.37
CA GLU A 260 -0.37 19.85 20.05
C GLU A 260 0.58 19.06 19.14
N ARG A 261 0.21 18.91 17.86
CA ARG A 261 1.02 18.23 16.84
C ARG A 261 2.32 18.96 16.57
N VAL A 262 2.25 20.30 16.45
CA VAL A 262 3.44 21.15 16.30
C VAL A 262 4.35 21.03 17.51
N SER A 263 3.77 21.05 18.72
CA SER A 263 4.54 20.95 19.97
C SER A 263 5.22 19.59 20.12
N ALA A 264 4.59 18.52 19.69
CA ALA A 264 5.17 17.18 19.71
C ALA A 264 6.29 17.03 18.66
N ALA A 265 6.09 17.58 17.45
CA ALA A 265 7.11 17.61 16.40
C ALA A 265 8.39 18.37 16.82
N LEU A 266 8.22 19.52 17.47
CA LEU A 266 9.35 20.32 17.96
C LEU A 266 10.08 19.63 19.10
N ARG A 267 9.35 19.00 20.04
CA ARG A 267 9.95 18.18 21.11
C ARG A 267 10.75 17.00 20.56
N ALA A 268 10.23 16.30 19.56
CA ALA A 268 10.96 15.21 18.91
C ALA A 268 12.26 15.70 18.25
N ALA A 269 12.27 16.89 17.64
CA ALA A 269 13.47 17.48 17.03
C ALA A 269 14.53 17.94 18.07
N GLU A 270 14.08 18.37 19.25
CA GLU A 270 14.93 18.76 20.37
C GLU A 270 15.55 17.53 21.06
N GLU A 271 14.73 16.53 21.38
CA GLU A 271 15.13 15.35 22.14
C GLU A 271 15.98 14.36 21.31
N TYR A 272 15.82 14.36 19.98
CA TYR A 272 16.52 13.47 19.07
C TYR A 272 17.25 14.23 17.94
N PRO A 273 18.35 14.95 18.21
CA PRO A 273 19.01 15.78 17.18
C PRO A 273 19.55 15.00 15.97
N HIS A 274 19.83 13.70 16.14
CA HIS A 274 20.38 12.85 15.09
C HIS A 274 19.36 12.49 13.98
N ILE A 275 18.05 12.55 14.25
CA ILE A 275 17.00 12.35 13.24
C ILE A 275 16.72 13.62 12.41
N ALA A 276 17.05 14.80 12.94
CA ALA A 276 16.82 16.11 12.35
C ALA A 276 17.85 16.49 11.25
N GLY A 277 18.89 15.68 11.05
CA GLY A 277 19.92 15.90 10.02
C GLY A 277 21.10 16.75 10.52
N PRO A 278 21.62 17.72 9.74
CA PRO A 278 22.72 18.58 10.20
C PRO A 278 22.24 19.73 11.11
N VAL A 279 20.99 19.69 11.58
CA VAL A 279 20.27 20.78 12.25
C VAL A 279 19.53 20.22 13.46
N THR A 280 19.36 21.02 14.51
CA THR A 280 18.52 20.75 15.68
C THR A 280 17.65 21.98 15.99
N VAL A 281 16.75 21.90 16.96
CA VAL A 281 15.88 23.01 17.39
C VAL A 281 16.30 23.50 18.76
N VAL A 282 16.29 24.82 18.94
CA VAL A 282 16.48 25.47 20.25
C VAL A 282 15.32 26.40 20.57
N VAL A 283 14.98 26.47 21.86
CA VAL A 283 13.96 27.38 22.38
C VAL A 283 14.61 28.69 22.81
N SER A 284 14.15 29.80 22.25
CA SER A 284 14.50 31.15 22.69
C SER A 284 13.67 31.53 23.93
N GLY A 285 14.17 32.44 24.77
CA GLY A 285 13.60 32.78 26.08
C GLY A 285 12.12 33.26 26.13
N GLY A 286 11.46 33.41 24.98
CA GLY A 286 10.02 33.69 24.84
C GLY A 286 9.15 32.50 24.42
N GLY A 287 9.68 31.27 24.38
CA GLY A 287 8.93 30.09 23.91
C GLY A 287 8.84 29.99 22.38
N GLU A 288 9.72 30.68 21.67
CA GLU A 288 9.85 30.59 20.21
C GLU A 288 10.98 29.62 19.84
N TYR A 289 10.77 28.87 18.77
CA TYR A 289 11.68 27.83 18.32
C TYR A 289 12.50 28.31 17.12
N ARG A 290 13.78 27.94 17.06
CA ARG A 290 14.68 28.22 15.94
C ARG A 290 15.46 26.97 15.56
N ALA A 291 15.58 26.71 14.26
CA ALA A 291 16.47 25.68 13.74
C ALA A 291 17.93 26.18 13.70
N VAL A 292 18.87 25.41 14.25
CA VAL A 292 20.30 25.74 14.34
C VAL A 292 21.18 24.55 13.94
N PRO A 293 22.41 24.76 13.44
CA PRO A 293 23.30 23.65 13.08
C PRO A 293 23.62 22.73 14.27
N LEU A 294 23.67 21.42 14.03
CA LEU A 294 24.09 20.43 15.02
C LEU A 294 25.63 20.31 15.03
N VAL A 295 26.27 21.20 15.79
CA VAL A 295 27.74 21.36 15.82
C VAL A 295 28.50 20.16 16.38
N GLU A 296 27.86 19.28 17.15
CA GLU A 296 28.45 18.03 17.68
C GLU A 296 28.87 17.04 16.58
N ARG A 297 28.41 17.26 15.34
CA ARG A 297 28.83 16.50 14.15
C ARG A 297 30.14 17.01 13.52
N LEU A 298 30.63 18.17 13.96
CA LEU A 298 31.86 18.79 13.48
C LEU A 298 32.94 18.64 14.54
N THR A 299 34.16 18.29 14.13
CA THR A 299 35.30 18.28 15.04
C THR A 299 35.66 19.70 15.46
N ALA A 300 36.36 19.87 16.59
CA ALA A 300 36.83 21.18 17.03
C ALA A 300 37.64 21.92 15.93
N ALA A 301 38.49 21.20 15.19
CA ALA A 301 39.25 21.75 14.07
C ALA A 301 38.36 22.19 12.88
N GLN A 302 37.25 21.49 12.63
CA GLN A 302 36.29 21.87 11.59
C GLN A 302 35.49 23.12 11.99
N LEU A 303 35.11 23.23 13.26
CA LEU A 303 34.43 24.42 13.80
C LEU A 303 35.33 25.66 13.74
N GLU A 304 36.60 25.54 14.11
CA GLU A 304 37.58 26.64 14.00
C GLU A 304 37.79 27.08 12.54
N ALA A 305 37.88 26.14 11.59
CA ALA A 305 38.04 26.46 10.18
C ALA A 305 36.82 27.14 9.54
N LEU A 306 35.63 26.98 10.14
CA LEU A 306 34.37 27.58 9.69
C LEU A 306 34.07 28.94 10.36
N GLY A 307 34.94 29.41 11.25
CA GLY A 307 34.88 30.75 11.85
C GLY A 307 33.89 30.86 13.00
N GLY A 308 34.14 30.12 14.09
CA GLY A 308 33.48 30.37 15.39
C GLY A 308 33.51 31.83 15.82
#